data_AF-A0A915IZA5-F1
#
_entry.id   AF-A0A915IZA5-F1
#
_cell.length_a   1.000
_cell.length_b   1.000
_cell.length_c   1.000
_cell.angle_alpha   90.00
_cell.angle_beta   90.00
_cell.angle_gamma   90.00
#
_symmetry.space_group_name_H-M   'P 1'
#
loop_
_entity.id
_entity.type
_entity.pdbx_description
1 polymer ?
#
loop_
_entity_poly.entity_id
_entity_poly.type
_entity_poly.pdbx_seq_one_letter_code
_entity_poly.pdbx_strand_id
1 'polypeptide(L)'
;MNLEAPRLLHKATKKIFNYILENYPSYSAELTKVMELQELIQNAYAVCQQGRKHLNRTGSVLTVSAFNSMSKHRKRLRLLSTLDILAKIKTMQTTDIEIQRMLEEEDVVNAIRLCLECKSIAALYREYSCISDLSLKLQTTLINIERHLDNMLASCTVNFESERFNKVVEAYKILARLDSIPEKVIQIVQSAIEDTCSSVIIKYLGKQFSATEVIDKLQHFVGQCKI
;
A
#
# COMPACT_ATOMS: atom_id res chain seq x y z
N MET A 1 -42.10 -37.65 -111.13
CA MET A 1 -40.79 -38.08 -110.58
C MET A 1 -39.99 -36.83 -110.24
N ASN A 2 -40.11 -36.29 -109.03
CA ASN A 2 -39.26 -35.18 -108.55
C ASN A 2 -38.65 -35.61 -107.22
N LEU A 3 -37.61 -36.44 -107.30
CA LEU A 3 -36.92 -37.04 -106.14
C LEU A 3 -35.88 -36.10 -105.51
N GLU A 4 -35.89 -34.81 -105.88
CA GLU A 4 -34.77 -33.89 -105.66
C GLU A 4 -34.91 -33.05 -104.38
N ALA A 5 -36.13 -32.64 -104.03
CA ALA A 5 -36.44 -31.91 -102.80
C ALA A 5 -36.07 -32.67 -101.49
N PRO A 6 -36.43 -33.96 -101.30
CA PRO A 6 -36.04 -34.69 -100.08
C PRO A 6 -34.52 -34.96 -100.00
N ARG A 7 -33.84 -35.07 -101.14
CA ARG A 7 -32.38 -35.26 -101.19
C ARG A 7 -31.62 -34.00 -100.79
N LEU A 8 -32.08 -32.82 -101.20
CA LEU A 8 -31.49 -31.55 -100.81
C LEU A 8 -31.67 -31.27 -99.31
N LEU A 9 -32.86 -31.55 -98.76
CA LEU A 9 -33.12 -31.47 -97.32
C LEU A 9 -32.24 -32.44 -96.54
N HIS A 10 -32.15 -33.70 -96.97
CA HIS A 10 -31.27 -34.68 -96.33
C HIS A 10 -29.79 -34.28 -96.39
N LYS A 11 -29.35 -33.67 -97.49
CA LYS A 11 -27.96 -33.19 -97.67
C LYS A 11 -27.66 -31.95 -96.82
N ALA A 12 -28.62 -31.04 -96.68
CA ALA A 12 -28.53 -29.87 -95.80
C ALA A 12 -28.51 -30.30 -94.34
N THR A 13 -29.44 -31.17 -93.92
CA THR A 13 -29.48 -31.71 -92.55
C THR A 13 -28.21 -32.48 -92.22
N LYS A 14 -27.67 -33.28 -93.16
CA LYS A 14 -26.42 -34.02 -92.95
C LYS A 14 -25.20 -33.09 -92.86
N LYS A 15 -25.16 -32.01 -93.65
CA LYS A 15 -24.11 -30.98 -93.53
C LYS A 15 -24.18 -30.26 -92.18
N ILE A 16 -25.38 -29.85 -91.77
CA ILE A 16 -25.60 -29.18 -90.48
C ILE A 16 -25.23 -30.13 -89.34
N PHE A 17 -25.65 -31.39 -89.41
CA PHE A 17 -25.34 -32.41 -88.42
C PHE A 17 -23.84 -32.72 -88.32
N ASN A 18 -23.14 -32.83 -89.44
CA ASN A 18 -21.68 -32.99 -89.46
C ASN A 18 -20.97 -31.75 -88.88
N TYR A 19 -21.45 -30.54 -89.19
CA TYR A 19 -20.90 -29.31 -88.66
C TYR A 19 -21.14 -29.14 -87.15
N ILE A 20 -22.28 -29.64 -86.66
CA ILE A 20 -22.57 -29.74 -85.22
C ILE A 20 -21.65 -30.77 -84.59
N LEU A 21 -21.47 -31.96 -85.18
CA LEU A 21 -20.58 -33.01 -84.69
C LEU A 21 -19.11 -32.57 -84.64
N GLU A 22 -18.64 -31.81 -85.63
CA GLU A 22 -17.29 -31.25 -85.66
C GLU A 22 -17.06 -30.21 -84.56
N ASN A 23 -18.06 -29.38 -84.26
CA ASN A 23 -17.97 -28.35 -83.21
C ASN A 23 -18.37 -28.83 -81.81
N TYR A 24 -19.08 -29.96 -81.71
CA TYR A 24 -19.52 -30.55 -80.44
C TYR A 24 -18.39 -30.84 -79.44
N PRO A 25 -17.24 -31.44 -79.81
CA PRO A 25 -16.15 -31.68 -78.86
C PRO A 25 -15.51 -30.38 -78.35
N SER A 26 -15.44 -29.33 -79.19
CA SER A 26 -14.95 -28.02 -78.75
C SER A 26 -15.95 -27.35 -77.80
N TYR A 27 -17.25 -27.49 -78.08
CA TYR A 27 -18.31 -27.00 -77.19
C TYR A 27 -18.33 -27.76 -75.86
N SER A 28 -18.18 -29.09 -75.86
CA SER A 28 -18.16 -29.87 -74.61
C SER A 28 -16.95 -29.54 -73.75
N ALA A 29 -15.77 -29.33 -74.36
CA ALA A 29 -14.57 -28.93 -73.66
C ALA A 29 -14.71 -27.54 -73.00
N GLU A 30 -15.32 -26.57 -73.69
CA GLU A 30 -15.63 -25.26 -73.10
C GLU A 30 -16.68 -25.38 -71.97
N LEU A 31 -17.67 -26.27 -72.10
CA LEU A 31 -18.64 -26.52 -71.04
C LEU A 31 -17.98 -27.09 -69.77
N THR A 32 -17.02 -28.01 -69.92
CA THR A 32 -16.24 -28.56 -68.79
C THR A 32 -15.44 -27.46 -68.09
N LYS A 33 -14.78 -26.57 -68.85
CA LYS A 33 -14.07 -25.41 -68.26
C LYS A 33 -15.01 -24.49 -67.50
N VAL A 34 -16.21 -24.22 -68.02
CA VAL A 34 -17.21 -23.39 -67.33
C VAL A 34 -17.65 -24.05 -66.01
N MET A 35 -17.82 -25.36 -65.99
CA MET A 35 -18.15 -26.10 -64.77
C MET A 35 -17.01 -26.04 -63.73
N GLU A 36 -15.76 -26.23 -64.15
CA GLU A 36 -14.58 -26.09 -63.28
C GLU A 36 -14.46 -24.66 -62.74
N LEU A 37 -14.69 -23.66 -63.58
CA LEU A 37 -14.68 -22.25 -63.18
C LEU A 37 -15.77 -21.96 -62.15
N GLN A 38 -16.97 -22.53 -62.32
CA GLN A 38 -18.07 -22.40 -61.38
C GLN A 38 -17.72 -23.02 -60.02
N GLU A 39 -17.08 -24.19 -60.01
CA GLU A 39 -16.60 -24.84 -58.78
C GLU A 39 -15.53 -24.00 -58.08
N LEU A 40 -14.56 -23.47 -58.83
CA LEU A 40 -13.52 -22.59 -58.30
C LEU A 40 -14.11 -21.30 -57.70
N ILE A 41 -15.11 -20.70 -58.35
CA ILE A 41 -15.80 -19.50 -57.84
C ILE A 41 -16.56 -19.83 -56.55
N GLN A 42 -17.25 -20.97 -56.48
CA GLN A 42 -17.95 -21.39 -55.27
C GLN A 42 -16.97 -21.64 -54.11
N ASN A 43 -15.84 -22.29 -54.38
CA ASN A 43 -14.78 -22.51 -53.38
C ASN A 43 -14.16 -21.19 -52.91
N ALA A 44 -13.80 -20.30 -53.84
CA ALA A 44 -13.27 -18.98 -53.52
C ALA A 44 -14.26 -18.14 -52.71
N TYR A 45 -15.55 -18.19 -53.05
CA TYR A 45 -16.61 -17.54 -52.29
C TYR A 45 -16.73 -18.10 -50.87
N ALA A 46 -16.70 -19.42 -50.70
CA ALA A 46 -16.74 -20.07 -49.40
C ALA A 46 -15.54 -19.67 -48.52
N VAL A 47 -14.33 -19.68 -49.08
CA VAL A 47 -13.10 -19.25 -48.40
C VAL A 47 -13.19 -17.78 -48.00
N CYS A 48 -13.64 -16.90 -48.90
CA CYS A 48 -13.81 -15.48 -48.60
C CYS A 48 -14.85 -15.26 -47.49
N GLN A 49 -15.96 -16.01 -47.51
CA GLN A 49 -17.00 -15.91 -46.50
C GLN A 49 -16.50 -16.40 -45.13
N GLN A 50 -15.78 -17.52 -45.09
CA GLN A 50 -15.17 -18.03 -43.87
C GLN A 50 -14.10 -17.08 -43.33
N GLY A 51 -13.24 -16.53 -44.19
CA GLY A 51 -12.24 -15.54 -43.83
C GLY A 51 -12.86 -14.29 -43.21
N ARG A 52 -13.92 -13.74 -43.82
CA ARG A 52 -14.68 -12.60 -43.25
C ARG A 52 -15.30 -12.93 -41.90
N LYS A 53 -15.92 -14.10 -41.75
CA LYS A 53 -16.49 -14.55 -40.47
C LYS A 53 -15.41 -14.70 -39.39
N HIS A 54 -14.26 -15.28 -39.75
CA HIS A 54 -13.14 -15.46 -38.84
C HIS A 54 -12.54 -14.12 -38.41
N LEU A 55 -12.29 -13.20 -39.34
CA LEU A 55 -11.80 -11.85 -39.03
C LEU A 55 -12.76 -11.07 -38.13
N ASN A 56 -14.07 -11.11 -38.40
CA ASN A 56 -15.05 -10.45 -37.55
C ASN A 56 -15.08 -11.04 -36.13
N ARG A 57 -15.00 -12.37 -36.00
CA ARG A 57 -14.93 -13.04 -34.69
C ARG A 57 -13.64 -12.72 -33.96
N THR A 58 -12.51 -12.74 -34.65
CA THR A 58 -11.21 -12.41 -34.06
C THR A 58 -11.15 -10.94 -33.65
N GLY A 59 -11.71 -10.02 -34.44
CA GLY A 59 -11.82 -8.61 -34.07
C GLY A 59 -12.61 -8.38 -32.78
N SER A 60 -13.75 -9.07 -32.62
CA SER A 60 -14.55 -8.96 -31.39
C SER A 60 -13.85 -9.60 -30.19
N VAL A 61 -13.25 -10.78 -30.38
CA VAL A 61 -12.48 -11.48 -29.32
C VAL A 61 -11.27 -10.66 -28.89
N LEU A 62 -10.54 -10.05 -29.82
CA LEU A 62 -9.41 -9.17 -29.50
C LEU A 62 -9.86 -7.95 -28.69
N THR A 63 -10.97 -7.32 -29.08
CA THR A 63 -11.52 -6.17 -28.34
C THR A 63 -11.91 -6.55 -26.91
N VAL A 64 -12.60 -7.68 -26.75
CA VAL A 64 -13.00 -8.20 -25.43
C VAL A 64 -11.77 -8.61 -24.60
N SER A 65 -10.80 -9.29 -25.23
CA SER A 65 -9.55 -9.71 -24.57
C SER A 65 -8.72 -8.50 -24.11
N ALA A 66 -8.61 -7.47 -24.95
CA ALA A 66 -7.94 -6.22 -24.61
C ALA A 66 -8.63 -5.53 -23.43
N PHE A 67 -9.96 -5.42 -23.44
CA PHE A 67 -10.73 -4.86 -22.32
C PHE A 67 -10.56 -5.67 -21.02
N ASN A 68 -10.55 -6.99 -21.13
CA ASN A 68 -10.29 -7.90 -20.01
C ASN A 68 -8.86 -7.70 -19.48
N SER A 69 -7.87 -7.57 -20.35
CA SER A 69 -6.48 -7.30 -19.97
C SER A 69 -6.34 -5.95 -19.26
N MET A 70 -6.96 -4.88 -19.79
CA MET A 70 -7.01 -3.57 -19.14
C MET A 70 -7.68 -3.62 -17.77
N SER A 71 -8.78 -4.36 -17.64
CA SER A 71 -9.49 -4.51 -16.36
C SER A 71 -8.65 -5.27 -15.34
N LYS A 72 -7.95 -6.33 -15.75
CA LYS A 72 -6.97 -7.05 -14.92
C LYS A 72 -5.80 -6.15 -14.52
N HIS A 73 -5.29 -5.33 -15.45
CA HIS A 73 -4.22 -4.39 -15.18
C HIS A 73 -4.64 -3.33 -14.14
N ARG A 74 -5.82 -2.73 -14.28
CA ARG A 74 -6.39 -1.81 -13.28
C ARG A 74 -6.56 -2.47 -11.91
N LYS A 75 -7.03 -3.72 -11.87
CA LYS A 75 -7.14 -4.49 -10.62
C LYS A 75 -5.75 -4.71 -9.98
N ARG A 76 -4.74 -5.05 -10.79
CA ARG A 76 -3.35 -5.19 -10.34
C ARG A 76 -2.82 -3.89 -9.74
N LEU A 77 -3.02 -2.74 -10.39
CA LEU A 77 -2.57 -1.44 -9.88
C LEU A 77 -3.20 -1.13 -8.52
N ARG A 78 -4.50 -1.38 -8.35
CA ARG A 78 -5.18 -1.23 -7.04
C ARG A 78 -4.58 -2.14 -5.98
N LEU A 79 -4.34 -3.41 -6.32
CA LEU A 79 -3.73 -4.38 -5.41
C LEU A 79 -2.32 -3.98 -5.00
N LEU A 80 -1.51 -3.47 -5.94
CA LEU A 80 -0.17 -2.96 -5.65
C LEU A 80 -0.22 -1.75 -4.72
N SER A 81 -1.11 -0.79 -4.97
CA SER A 81 -1.31 0.34 -4.07
C SER A 81 -1.71 -0.11 -2.66
N THR A 82 -2.65 -1.05 -2.53
CA THR A 82 -3.02 -1.59 -1.21
C THR A 82 -1.88 -2.37 -0.54
N LEU A 83 -1.05 -3.06 -1.33
CA LEU A 83 0.10 -3.79 -0.82
C LEU A 83 1.17 -2.84 -0.27
N ASP A 84 1.45 -1.73 -0.95
CA ASP A 84 2.39 -0.71 -0.46
C ASP A 84 1.92 -0.14 0.88
N ILE A 85 0.63 0.16 1.01
CA ILE A 85 0.05 0.65 2.26
C ILE A 85 0.17 -0.39 3.37
N LEU A 86 -0.15 -1.65 3.08
CA LEU A 86 -0.02 -2.77 4.03
C LEU A 86 1.44 -3.00 4.44
N ALA A 87 2.38 -2.93 3.50
CA ALA A 87 3.81 -3.04 3.77
C ALA A 87 4.25 -1.90 4.71
N LYS A 88 3.78 -0.68 4.47
CA LYS A 88 4.10 0.47 5.33
C LYS A 88 3.50 0.33 6.74
N ILE A 89 2.26 -0.14 6.85
CA ILE A 89 1.64 -0.47 8.15
C ILE A 89 2.44 -1.53 8.88
N LYS A 90 2.86 -2.60 8.19
CA LYS A 90 3.70 -3.65 8.76
C LYS A 90 5.02 -3.08 9.27
N THR A 91 5.69 -2.23 8.47
CA THR A 91 6.94 -1.57 8.93
C THR A 91 6.69 -0.73 10.18
N MET A 92 5.58 0.01 10.24
CA MET A 92 5.21 0.87 11.36
C MET A 92 4.90 0.07 12.65
N GLN A 93 4.29 -1.12 12.52
CA GLN A 93 4.09 -2.04 13.65
C GLN A 93 5.41 -2.63 14.15
N THR A 94 6.28 -3.05 13.24
CA THR A 94 7.60 -3.59 13.62
C THR A 94 8.48 -2.52 14.27
N THR A 95 8.42 -1.27 13.82
CA THR A 95 9.14 -0.16 14.44
C THR A 95 8.61 0.18 15.83
N ASP A 96 7.31 0.00 16.11
CA ASP A 96 6.75 0.25 17.47
C ASP A 96 7.31 -0.77 18.49
N ILE A 97 7.47 -2.03 18.08
CA ILE A 97 8.14 -3.07 18.88
C ILE A 97 9.62 -2.74 19.06
N GLU A 98 10.29 -2.31 17.98
CA GLU A 98 11.70 -1.95 18.02
C GLU A 98 11.96 -0.72 18.92
N ILE A 99 11.06 0.26 18.92
CA ILE A 99 11.11 1.41 19.83
C ILE A 99 11.03 0.95 21.29
N GLN A 100 10.16 -0.02 21.60
CA GLN A 100 10.09 -0.60 22.95
C GLN A 100 11.38 -1.33 23.33
N ARG A 101 11.99 -2.09 22.41
CA ARG A 101 13.29 -2.72 22.62
C ARG A 101 14.40 -1.69 22.86
N MET A 102 14.45 -0.62 22.09
CA MET A 102 15.44 0.46 22.26
C MET A 102 15.27 1.22 23.58
N LEU A 103 14.05 1.31 24.12
CA LEU A 103 13.79 1.85 25.46
C LEU A 103 14.36 0.94 26.56
N GLU A 104 14.32 -0.38 26.38
CA GLU A 104 14.93 -1.34 27.33
C GLU A 104 16.46 -1.28 27.30
N GLU A 105 17.06 -0.92 26.16
CA GLU A 105 18.51 -0.80 25.96
C GLU A 105 19.09 0.58 26.36
N GLU A 106 18.28 1.47 26.98
CA GLU A 106 18.61 2.88 27.31
C GLU A 106 18.97 3.78 26.10
N ASP A 107 18.71 3.33 24.87
CA ASP A 107 19.02 4.05 23.62
C ASP A 107 17.90 5.01 23.19
N VAL A 108 17.57 5.94 24.10
CA VAL A 108 16.38 6.80 23.98
C VAL A 108 16.46 7.77 22.78
N VAL A 109 17.65 8.22 22.41
CA VAL A 109 17.89 9.14 21.28
C VAL A 109 17.47 8.52 19.94
N ASN A 110 17.85 7.27 19.69
CA ASN A 110 17.51 6.57 18.45
C ASN A 110 16.02 6.21 18.39
N ALA A 111 15.43 5.81 19.52
CA ALA A 111 14.01 5.53 19.65
C ALA A 111 13.14 6.73 19.27
N ILE A 112 13.49 7.93 19.74
CA ILE A 112 12.77 9.17 19.41
C ILE A 112 12.85 9.50 17.93
N ARG A 113 14.03 9.36 17.31
CA ARG A 113 14.22 9.63 15.88
C ARG A 113 13.34 8.73 15.02
N LEU A 114 13.34 7.43 15.30
CA LEU A 114 12.46 6.44 14.65
C LEU A 114 10.98 6.76 14.87
N CYS A 115 10.60 7.19 16.08
CA CYS A 115 9.22 7.59 16.39
C CYS A 115 8.78 8.82 15.57
N LEU A 116 9.64 9.83 15.44
CA LEU A 116 9.36 11.04 14.64
C LEU A 116 9.25 10.72 13.15
N GLU A 117 10.12 9.87 12.63
CA GLU A 117 10.05 9.40 11.24
C GLU A 117 8.71 8.67 10.98
N CYS A 118 8.34 7.75 11.86
CA CYS A 118 7.07 7.03 11.79
C CYS A 118 5.86 7.97 11.87
N LYS A 119 5.92 9.02 12.68
CA LYS A 119 4.87 10.05 12.77
C LYS A 119 4.72 10.84 11.46
N SER A 120 5.83 11.17 10.79
CA SER A 120 5.79 11.85 9.50
C SER A 120 5.12 10.97 8.42
N ILE A 121 5.46 9.69 8.41
CA ILE A 121 4.87 8.69 7.51
C ILE A 121 3.37 8.56 7.80
N ALA A 122 2.99 8.40 9.08
CA ALA A 122 1.59 8.27 9.49
C ALA A 122 0.75 9.47 9.06
N ALA A 123 1.31 10.68 9.06
CA ALA A 123 0.63 11.90 8.64
C ALA A 123 0.28 11.91 7.14
N LEU A 124 1.09 11.27 6.29
CA LEU A 124 0.84 11.18 4.84
C LEU A 124 -0.33 10.24 4.49
N TYR A 125 -0.69 9.32 5.38
CA TYR A 125 -1.70 8.28 5.11
C TYR A 125 -2.93 8.38 6.04
N ARG A 126 -3.28 9.58 6.49
CA ARG A 126 -4.43 9.84 7.38
C ARG A 126 -5.80 9.41 6.84
N GLU A 127 -5.92 9.19 5.53
CA GLU A 127 -7.16 8.76 4.88
C GLU A 127 -7.60 7.33 5.30
N TYR A 128 -6.69 6.53 5.85
CA TYR A 128 -6.98 5.17 6.30
C TYR A 128 -7.24 5.12 7.80
N SER A 129 -8.42 4.63 8.19
CA SER A 129 -8.82 4.47 9.61
C SER A 129 -7.79 3.68 10.44
N CYS A 130 -7.24 2.58 9.89
CA CYS A 130 -6.22 1.77 10.56
C CYS A 130 -4.93 2.56 10.86
N ILE A 131 -4.57 3.53 10.02
CA ILE A 131 -3.39 4.37 10.22
C ILE A 131 -3.66 5.46 11.25
N SER A 132 -4.90 5.96 11.33
CA SER A 132 -5.32 6.85 12.40
C SER A 132 -5.18 6.19 13.77
N ASP A 133 -5.68 4.96 13.92
CA ASP A 133 -5.55 4.19 15.16
C ASP A 133 -4.09 3.91 15.53
N LEU A 134 -3.26 3.57 14.54
CA LEU A 134 -1.83 3.34 14.75
C LEU A 134 -1.08 4.64 15.07
N SER A 135 -1.49 5.77 14.50
CA SER A 135 -0.96 7.09 14.84
C SER A 135 -1.31 7.50 16.27
N LEU A 136 -2.51 7.16 16.77
CA LEU A 136 -2.89 7.39 18.16
C LEU A 136 -2.05 6.53 19.13
N LYS A 137 -1.80 5.27 18.76
CA LYS A 137 -0.89 4.39 19.51
C LYS A 137 0.52 4.97 19.55
N LEU A 138 1.08 5.40 18.41
CA LEU A 138 2.40 6.06 18.36
C LEU A 138 2.46 7.34 19.20
N GLN A 139 1.40 8.14 19.23
CA GLN A 139 1.32 9.31 20.12
C GLN A 139 1.36 8.89 21.59
N THR A 140 0.68 7.81 21.95
CA THR A 140 0.71 7.23 23.31
C THR A 140 2.11 6.71 23.65
N THR A 141 2.78 6.02 22.71
CA THR A 141 4.16 5.56 22.85
C THR A 141 5.11 6.75 23.04
N LEU A 142 4.91 7.86 22.33
CA LEU A 142 5.70 9.09 22.50
C LEU A 142 5.53 9.69 23.90
N ILE A 143 4.31 9.77 24.43
CA ILE A 143 4.06 10.21 25.81
C ILE A 143 4.76 9.28 26.81
N ASN A 144 4.77 7.97 26.55
CA ASN A 144 5.48 7.01 27.38
C ASN A 144 7.00 7.20 27.33
N ILE A 145 7.57 7.51 26.16
CA ILE A 145 8.99 7.88 26.00
C ILE A 145 9.29 9.16 26.78
N GLU A 146 8.44 10.19 26.71
CA GLU A 146 8.61 11.42 27.48
C GLU A 146 8.62 11.15 28.99
N ARG A 147 7.74 10.28 29.48
CA ARG A 147 7.71 9.87 30.89
C ARG A 147 8.97 9.09 31.28
N HIS A 148 9.46 8.23 30.40
CA HIS A 148 10.70 7.48 30.64
C HIS A 148 11.92 8.40 30.69
N LEU A 149 11.98 9.42 29.83
CA LEU A 149 12.99 10.48 29.90
C LEU A 149 12.93 11.25 31.22
N ASP A 150 11.72 11.62 31.68
CA ASP A 150 11.53 12.32 32.95
C ASP A 150 12.03 11.46 34.13
N ASN A 151 11.78 10.14 34.10
CA ASN A 151 12.29 9.20 35.11
C ASN A 151 13.83 9.06 35.05
N MET A 152 14.41 8.99 33.85
CA MET A 152 15.86 8.95 33.67
C MET A 152 16.52 10.24 34.18
N LEU A 153 15.89 11.40 33.95
CA LEU A 153 16.36 12.68 34.45
C LEU A 153 16.29 12.74 35.98
N ALA A 154 15.21 12.23 36.59
CA ALA A 154 15.10 12.08 38.04
C ALA A 154 16.21 11.18 38.62
N SER A 155 16.48 10.03 38.00
CA SER A 155 17.57 9.14 38.39
C SER A 155 18.94 9.82 38.31
N CYS A 156 19.19 10.62 37.26
CA CYS A 156 20.43 11.39 37.10
C CYS A 156 20.59 12.50 38.15
N THR A 157 19.50 13.06 38.70
CA THR A 157 19.61 14.07 39.78
C THR A 157 20.00 13.47 41.13
N VAL A 158 19.70 12.19 41.36
CA VAL A 158 20.09 11.47 42.59
C VAL A 158 21.52 10.95 42.49
N ASN A 159 21.89 10.36 41.33
CA ASN A 159 23.23 9.88 41.02
C ASN A 159 23.75 10.57 39.76
N PHE A 160 24.48 11.68 39.92
CA PHE A 160 24.92 12.49 38.79
C PHE A 160 25.97 11.75 37.95
N GLU A 161 25.59 11.41 36.72
CA GLU A 161 26.47 10.82 35.71
C GLU A 161 26.41 11.64 34.43
N SER A 162 27.55 12.27 34.07
CA SER A 162 27.62 13.24 32.98
C SER A 162 27.23 12.67 31.61
N GLU A 163 27.46 11.37 31.38
CA GLU A 163 27.19 10.73 30.09
C GLU A 163 25.69 10.47 29.89
N ARG A 164 25.00 9.96 30.90
CA ARG A 164 23.53 9.78 30.86
C ARG A 164 22.80 11.11 30.77
N PHE A 165 23.26 12.12 31.50
CA PHE A 165 22.67 13.46 31.42
C PHE A 165 22.79 14.06 30.01
N ASN A 166 23.95 13.92 29.35
CA ASN A 166 24.13 14.40 27.98
C ASN A 166 23.23 13.67 26.97
N LYS A 167 23.06 12.34 27.08
CA LYS A 167 22.14 11.56 26.24
C LYS A 167 20.68 12.02 26.42
N VAL A 168 20.29 12.30 27.66
CA VAL A 168 18.94 12.80 27.99
C VAL A 168 18.74 14.21 27.42
N VAL A 169 19.70 15.12 27.56
CA VAL A 169 19.64 16.48 26.99
C VAL A 169 19.59 16.43 25.44
N GLU A 170 20.34 15.53 24.81
CA GLU A 170 20.30 15.32 23.36
C GLU A 170 18.93 14.79 22.90
N ALA A 171 18.33 13.85 23.65
CA ALA A 171 16.98 13.36 23.40
C ALA A 171 15.92 14.49 23.50
N TYR A 172 15.99 15.35 24.52
CA TYR A 172 15.10 16.52 24.64
C TYR A 172 15.32 17.56 23.55
N LYS A 173 16.56 17.72 23.07
CA LYS A 173 16.89 18.60 21.94
C LYS A 173 16.22 18.12 20.66
N ILE A 174 16.20 16.80 20.41
CA ILE A 174 15.53 16.20 19.24
C ILE A 174 14.00 16.29 19.35
N LEU A 175 13.45 16.20 20.56
CA LEU A 175 12.03 16.44 20.85
C LEU A 175 11.61 17.92 20.75
N ALA A 176 12.56 18.84 20.51
CA ALA A 176 12.34 20.29 20.41
C ALA A 176 11.67 20.92 21.65
N ARG A 177 11.89 20.34 22.86
CA ARG A 177 11.38 20.87 24.14
C ARG A 177 12.49 21.32 25.09
N LEU A 178 13.41 22.14 24.58
CA LEU A 178 14.54 22.66 25.39
C LEU A 178 14.08 23.58 26.53
N ASP A 179 12.99 24.32 26.35
CA ASP A 179 12.52 25.32 27.32
C ASP A 179 12.00 24.72 28.64
N SER A 180 11.57 23.45 28.60
CA SER A 180 11.00 22.75 29.77
C SER A 180 12.06 22.04 30.63
N ILE A 181 13.29 21.87 30.13
CA ILE A 181 14.38 21.19 30.85
C ILE A 181 14.74 21.90 32.16
N PRO A 182 15.03 23.22 32.18
CA PRO A 182 15.43 23.89 33.43
C PRO A 182 14.33 23.83 34.48
N GLU A 183 13.07 24.04 34.09
CA GLU A 183 11.92 23.93 35.00
C GLU A 183 11.74 22.52 35.55
N LYS A 184 11.87 21.49 34.71
CA LYS A 184 11.77 20.08 35.13
C LYS A 184 12.90 19.67 36.07
N VAL A 185 14.13 20.13 35.81
CA VAL A 185 15.28 19.88 36.71
C VAL A 185 15.03 20.55 38.07
N ILE A 186 14.58 21.80 38.09
CA ILE A 186 14.25 22.51 39.34
C ILE A 186 13.14 21.78 40.11
N GLN A 187 12.08 21.34 39.42
CA GLN A 187 10.97 20.60 40.03
C GLN A 187 11.43 19.27 40.64
N ILE A 188 12.29 18.53 39.94
CA ILE A 188 12.82 17.25 40.42
C ILE A 188 13.75 17.45 41.62
N VAL A 189 14.61 18.48 41.58
CA VAL A 189 15.48 18.82 42.72
C VAL A 189 14.65 19.26 43.92
N GLN A 190 13.60 20.06 43.72
CA GLN A 190 12.70 20.46 44.79
C GLN A 190 12.00 19.25 45.43
N SER A 191 11.45 18.34 44.62
CA SER A 191 10.86 17.08 45.10
C SER A 191 11.88 16.23 45.85
N ALA A 192 13.11 16.11 45.34
CA ALA A 192 14.17 15.33 46.00
C ALA A 192 14.56 15.93 47.36
N ILE A 193 14.58 17.26 47.49
CA ILE A 193 14.81 17.94 48.77
C ILE A 193 13.64 17.70 49.72
N GLU A 194 12.39 17.84 49.26
CA GLU A 194 11.19 17.58 50.06
C GLU A 194 11.14 16.13 50.56
N ASP A 195 11.53 15.16 49.72
CA ASP A 195 11.61 13.74 50.07
C ASP A 195 12.73 13.46 51.08
N THR A 196 13.89 14.11 50.92
CA THR A 196 15.03 13.95 51.84
C THR A 196 14.73 14.61 53.19
N CYS A 197 14.13 15.80 53.20
CA CYS A 197 13.66 16.47 54.41
C CYS A 197 12.60 15.63 55.12
N SER A 198 11.63 15.08 54.39
CA SER A 198 10.58 14.21 54.95
C SER A 198 11.18 12.92 55.53
N SER A 199 12.11 12.28 54.81
CA SER A 199 12.82 11.09 55.28
C SER A 199 13.64 11.35 56.55
N VAL A 200 14.35 12.48 56.61
CA VAL A 200 15.09 12.90 57.80
C VAL A 200 14.15 13.21 58.96
N ILE A 201 13.06 13.95 58.74
CA ILE A 201 12.06 14.25 59.77
C ILE A 201 11.44 12.96 60.31
N ILE A 202 11.05 12.01 59.46
CA ILE A 202 10.52 10.70 59.88
C ILE A 202 11.59 9.90 60.64
N LYS A 203 12.86 9.94 60.23
CA LYS A 203 13.96 9.26 60.92
C LYS A 203 14.28 9.85 62.30
N TYR A 204 14.09 11.16 62.47
CA TYR A 204 14.22 11.84 63.77
C TYR A 204 12.98 11.63 64.66
N LEU A 205 11.76 11.69 64.10
CA LEU A 205 10.50 11.39 64.80
C LEU A 205 10.39 9.91 65.19
N GLY A 206 11.00 9.00 64.43
CA GLY A 206 11.08 7.58 64.76
C GLY A 206 12.12 7.25 65.86
N LYS A 207 13.01 8.20 66.21
CA LYS A 207 14.02 8.04 67.25
C LYS A 207 13.79 8.86 68.51
N GLN A 208 13.01 9.94 68.44
CA GLN A 208 12.67 10.73 69.62
C GLN A 208 11.24 11.26 69.49
N PHE A 209 10.50 11.15 70.60
CA PHE A 209 9.21 11.77 70.93
C PHE A 209 7.93 10.96 70.68
N SER A 210 7.25 10.70 71.80
CA SER A 210 5.84 10.32 71.90
C SER A 210 4.94 11.30 71.17
N ALA A 211 4.01 10.76 70.38
CA ALA A 211 3.28 11.37 69.27
C ALA A 211 2.29 12.51 69.59
N THR A 212 2.41 13.26 70.69
CA THR A 212 1.35 14.20 71.12
C THR A 212 1.73 15.68 71.17
N GLU A 213 3.00 16.06 71.18
CA GLU A 213 3.39 17.50 71.25
C GLU A 213 3.85 18.10 69.91
N VAL A 214 4.09 17.28 68.89
CA VAL A 214 4.66 17.75 67.61
C VAL A 214 3.58 18.25 66.64
N ILE A 215 2.36 17.72 66.70
CA ILE A 215 1.25 18.12 65.82
C ILE A 215 0.84 19.59 66.09
N ASP A 216 0.80 20.00 67.36
CA ASP A 216 0.49 21.38 67.74
C ASP A 216 1.56 22.38 67.27
N LYS A 217 2.84 21.99 67.31
CA LYS A 217 3.93 22.87 66.86
C LYS A 217 4.07 22.93 65.34
N LEU A 218 3.73 21.87 64.61
CA LEU A 218 3.70 21.88 63.14
C LEU A 218 2.54 22.73 62.60
N GLN A 219 1.36 22.71 63.22
CA GLN A 219 0.26 23.62 62.83
C GLN A 219 0.62 25.09 63.07
N HIS A 220 1.36 25.40 64.14
CA HIS A 220 1.82 26.77 64.40
C HIS A 220 2.90 27.24 63.41
N PHE A 221 3.82 26.35 62.98
CA PHE A 221 4.89 26.73 62.03
C PHE A 221 4.37 26.87 60.58
N VAL A 222 3.45 26.01 60.16
CA VAL A 222 2.81 26.11 58.82
C VAL A 222 1.97 27.41 58.69
N GLY A 223 1.43 27.92 59.80
CA GLY A 223 0.77 29.23 59.83
C GLY A 223 1.71 30.43 59.70
N GLN A 224 2.98 30.31 60.10
CA GLN A 224 3.95 31.40 60.05
C GLN A 224 4.74 31.48 58.73
N CYS A 225 4.78 30.40 57.93
CA CYS A 225 5.46 30.38 56.64
C CYS A 225 4.56 30.75 55.44
N LYS A 226 3.35 31.27 55.66
CA LYS A 226 2.56 31.92 54.59
C LYS A 226 2.97 33.39 54.49
N ILE A 227 4.03 33.64 53.72
CA ILE A 227 4.27 34.90 53.00
C ILE A 227 4.47 34.51 51.53
#